data_AF-A0A6A6N714-F1
#
_entry.id   AF-A0A6A6N714-F1
#
_cell.length_a   1.000
_cell.length_b   1.000
_cell.length_c   1.000
_cell.angle_alpha   90.00
_cell.angle_beta   90.00
_cell.angle_gamma   90.00
#
_symmetry.space_group_name_H-M   'P 1'
#
loop_
_entity.id
_entity.type
_entity.pdbx_description
1 polymer ?
#
loop_
_entity_poly.entity_id
_entity_poly.type
_entity_poly.pdbx_seq_one_letter_code
_entity_poly.pdbx_strand_id
1 'polypeptide(L)'
;MDWKFSSRHTVESMFISNLISRDETQEIKKKWTDTMNSLNQKIQAIIRIPSIRLRLFRIGKQLEWEKMVMDGSIQNTRRLHLVSTTHLRPWQIVDEMISVIYRYFYRKYVPSPYTQIENCMNEFFSMIPKENKCYLEVIRLSFLPELLVSLYLSPYQVDKVFAFGMIMHILKLSRIALAKDWRNECACLVLEFCKLLRRVSHEDSLYLSCRSALGLLLKNMDIASWLLYGEDTKGASCLMKEIFSFVGELGNRLCEDLASSTESPWSSGPFFGDVCDFKAFLLPLFIVIKRGPSSDPILNRDYVDAFGFLYATFSKLLRKMDECLLKMQSCFPLNTTWEDVTVWNGWFQHLAILEELHKISELFDVAEEELWMSLRQREFSLCVLLVK
;
A
#
# COMPACT_ATOMS: atom_id res chain seq x y z
N MET A 1 13.41 40.21 -0.68
CA MET A 1 14.64 39.85 0.06
C MET A 1 15.51 39.05 -0.89
N ASP A 2 16.58 39.67 -1.37
CA ASP A 2 17.56 39.08 -2.28
C ASP A 2 18.39 38.02 -1.54
N TRP A 3 18.41 36.79 -2.05
CA TRP A 3 19.31 35.76 -1.55
C TRP A 3 20.50 35.65 -2.50
N LYS A 4 21.62 36.25 -2.10
CA LYS A 4 22.95 36.06 -2.73
C LYS A 4 23.39 34.61 -2.53
N PHE A 5 23.60 33.87 -3.63
CA PHE A 5 24.29 32.59 -3.60
C PHE A 5 25.78 32.79 -3.25
N SER A 6 26.17 32.36 -2.06
CA SER A 6 27.58 32.17 -1.69
C SER A 6 28.09 30.88 -2.35
N SER A 7 29.11 31.00 -3.21
CA SER A 7 29.86 29.91 -3.81
C SER A 7 30.62 29.10 -2.76
N ARG A 8 30.00 28.03 -2.25
CA ARG A 8 30.73 26.88 -1.69
C ARG A 8 30.40 25.69 -2.57
N HIS A 9 31.43 24.97 -3.02
CA HIS A 9 31.30 23.79 -3.86
C HIS A 9 30.48 22.70 -3.13
N THR A 10 29.17 22.73 -3.31
CA THR A 10 28.26 21.70 -2.81
C THR A 10 28.38 20.48 -3.70
N VAL A 11 28.93 19.40 -3.14
CA VAL A 11 28.79 18.06 -3.72
C VAL A 11 27.32 17.69 -3.56
N GLU A 12 26.61 17.52 -4.66
CA GLU A 12 25.21 17.11 -4.67
C GLU A 12 25.12 15.61 -4.99
N SER A 13 24.21 14.91 -4.32
CA SER A 13 24.01 13.49 -4.50
C SER A 13 22.96 13.20 -5.57
N MET A 14 23.28 12.27 -6.45
CA MET A 14 22.46 11.85 -7.57
C MET A 14 22.27 10.34 -7.51
N PHE A 15 21.03 9.84 -7.52
CA PHE A 15 20.78 8.41 -7.37
C PHE A 15 20.45 7.74 -8.70
N ILE A 16 20.97 6.54 -8.92
CA ILE A 16 20.71 5.73 -10.11
C ILE A 16 19.99 4.44 -9.75
N SER A 17 18.84 4.21 -10.37
CA SER A 17 18.10 2.96 -10.29
C SER A 17 18.44 2.08 -11.50
N ASN A 18 18.88 0.83 -11.27
CA ASN A 18 19.17 -0.11 -12.35
C ASN A 18 18.06 -1.15 -12.50
N LEU A 19 17.21 -0.99 -13.51
CA LEU A 19 16.13 -1.93 -13.83
C LEU A 19 16.59 -3.24 -14.49
N ILE A 20 17.88 -3.36 -14.82
CA ILE A 20 18.42 -4.55 -15.51
C ILE A 20 18.85 -5.61 -14.51
N SER A 21 19.38 -5.21 -13.36
CA SER A 21 19.80 -6.13 -12.29
C SER A 21 18.83 -6.17 -11.11
N ARG A 22 17.81 -5.29 -11.07
CA ARG A 22 16.88 -5.12 -9.93
C ARG A 22 17.60 -4.75 -8.61
N ASP A 23 18.78 -4.13 -8.70
CA ASP A 23 19.58 -3.75 -7.52
C ASP A 23 19.19 -2.36 -6.97
N GLU A 24 19.52 -2.15 -5.68
CA GLU A 24 19.34 -0.91 -4.92
C GLU A 24 19.78 0.36 -5.66
N THR A 25 19.14 1.48 -5.30
CA THR A 25 19.45 2.79 -5.87
C THR A 25 20.86 3.24 -5.46
N GLN A 26 21.79 3.34 -6.42
CA GLN A 26 23.19 3.67 -6.14
C GLN A 26 23.41 5.18 -6.13
N GLU A 27 24.07 5.69 -5.10
CA GLU A 27 24.38 7.11 -4.95
C GLU A 27 25.67 7.47 -5.72
N ILE A 28 25.54 8.44 -6.62
CA ILE A 28 26.63 9.07 -7.35
C ILE A 28 26.81 10.49 -6.82
N LYS A 29 28.01 10.77 -6.35
CA LYS A 29 28.39 12.13 -5.95
C LYS A 29 28.69 12.96 -7.20
N LYS A 30 27.86 13.98 -7.41
CA LYS A 30 28.02 14.98 -8.46
C LYS A 30 28.68 16.23 -7.90
N LYS A 31 29.70 16.72 -8.60
CA LYS A 31 30.26 18.05 -8.40
C LYS A 31 29.64 19.02 -9.40
N TRP A 32 29.55 20.29 -9.04
CA TRP A 32 29.07 21.34 -9.95
C TRP A 32 29.94 21.46 -11.23
N THR A 33 31.19 21.01 -11.16
CA THR A 33 32.16 20.94 -12.26
C THR A 33 32.09 19.66 -13.10
N ASP A 34 31.28 18.66 -12.71
CA ASP A 34 31.20 17.40 -13.44
C ASP A 34 30.53 17.64 -14.81
N THR A 35 31.26 17.34 -15.88
CA THR A 35 30.73 17.32 -17.25
C THR A 35 29.96 16.02 -17.50
N MET A 36 29.11 16.00 -18.52
CA MET A 36 28.32 14.81 -18.84
C MET A 36 29.16 13.58 -19.20
N ASN A 37 30.30 13.77 -19.86
CA ASN A 37 31.23 12.67 -20.10
C ASN A 37 31.80 12.11 -18.79
N SER A 38 32.06 12.97 -17.80
CA SER A 38 32.53 12.52 -16.48
C SER A 38 31.44 11.79 -15.70
N LEU A 39 30.18 12.22 -15.78
CA LEU A 39 29.05 11.51 -15.19
C LEU A 39 28.82 10.17 -15.89
N ASN A 40 28.83 10.14 -17.22
CA ASN A 40 28.68 8.91 -18.00
C ASN A 40 29.77 7.88 -17.66
N GLN A 41 31.02 8.31 -17.47
CA GLN A 41 32.11 7.43 -17.03
C GLN A 41 31.90 6.92 -15.60
N LYS A 42 31.45 7.77 -14.66
CA LYS A 42 31.10 7.35 -13.29
C LYS A 42 29.99 6.32 -13.30
N ILE A 43 28.95 6.52 -14.11
CA ILE A 43 27.82 5.62 -14.29
C ILE A 43 28.27 4.29 -14.88
N GLN A 44 29.10 4.31 -15.92
CA GLN A 44 29.66 3.09 -16.53
C GLN A 44 30.58 2.32 -15.58
N ALA A 45 31.39 3.02 -14.79
CA ALA A 45 32.27 2.41 -13.80
C ALA A 45 31.49 1.67 -12.70
N ILE A 46 30.30 2.19 -12.36
CA ILE A 46 29.41 1.60 -11.38
C ILE A 46 28.62 0.41 -11.96
N ILE A 47 28.10 0.54 -13.18
CA ILE A 47 27.16 -0.43 -13.78
C ILE A 47 27.88 -1.59 -14.49
N ARG A 48 29.17 -1.43 -14.87
CA ARG A 48 30.01 -2.46 -15.53
C ARG A 48 29.40 -3.11 -16.80
N ILE A 49 28.42 -2.47 -17.44
CA ILE A 49 27.76 -2.94 -18.68
C ILE A 49 28.04 -1.95 -19.82
N PRO A 50 28.35 -2.40 -21.06
CA PRO A 50 28.61 -1.53 -22.20
C PRO A 50 27.41 -0.64 -22.57
N SER A 51 27.66 0.66 -22.79
CA SER A 51 26.69 1.73 -23.04
C SER A 51 25.73 1.49 -24.21
N ILE A 52 26.08 0.63 -25.16
CA ILE A 52 25.30 0.37 -26.38
C ILE A 52 23.95 -0.31 -26.12
N ARG A 53 23.74 -0.89 -24.92
CA ARG A 53 22.48 -1.56 -24.51
C ARG A 53 21.63 -0.76 -23.51
N LEU A 54 22.06 0.45 -23.12
CA LEU A 54 21.50 1.18 -21.98
C LEU A 54 20.96 2.55 -22.41
N ARG A 55 19.77 2.92 -21.93
CA ARG A 55 19.18 4.25 -22.14
C ARG A 55 18.94 4.93 -20.80
N LEU A 56 19.39 6.19 -20.68
CA LEU A 56 19.19 7.01 -19.49
C LEU A 56 17.85 7.74 -19.59
N PHE A 57 17.09 7.75 -18.50
CA PHE A 57 15.81 8.44 -18.42
C PHE A 57 15.78 9.43 -17.28
N ARG A 58 15.28 10.65 -17.57
CA ARG A 58 15.02 11.70 -16.58
C ARG A 58 13.55 12.05 -16.59
N ILE A 59 12.85 11.79 -15.48
CA ILE A 59 11.40 12.08 -15.34
C ILE A 59 10.57 11.38 -16.44
N GLY A 60 11.15 10.39 -17.14
CA GLY A 60 10.55 9.70 -18.29
C GLY A 60 11.02 10.18 -19.68
N LYS A 61 11.78 11.28 -19.78
CA LYS A 61 12.43 11.70 -21.03
C LYS A 61 13.70 10.87 -21.26
N GLN A 62 13.74 10.15 -22.38
CA GLN A 62 14.96 9.46 -22.84
C GLN A 62 16.05 10.51 -23.12
N LEU A 63 17.22 10.32 -22.53
CA LEU A 63 18.41 11.13 -22.76
C LEU A 63 19.27 10.45 -23.83
N GLU A 64 19.68 11.22 -24.84
CA GLU A 64 20.70 10.79 -25.79
C GLU A 64 22.08 11.01 -25.17
N TRP A 65 22.92 9.96 -25.17
CA TRP A 65 24.26 9.98 -24.57
C TRP A 65 25.16 11.13 -25.07
N GLU A 66 24.92 11.64 -26.29
CA GLU A 66 25.79 12.57 -26.99
C GLU A 66 25.23 14.01 -27.14
N LYS A 67 23.93 14.26 -26.91
CA LYS A 67 23.27 15.51 -27.35
C LYS A 67 22.90 16.51 -26.25
N MET A 68 23.39 16.33 -25.03
CA MET A 68 22.99 17.13 -23.86
C MET A 68 24.01 18.21 -23.44
N VAL A 69 24.66 18.87 -24.40
CA VAL A 69 25.73 19.85 -24.13
C VAL A 69 25.21 21.24 -23.72
N MET A 70 23.94 21.59 -23.94
CA MET A 70 23.51 23.00 -23.89
C MET A 70 22.21 23.30 -23.14
N ASP A 71 21.80 22.48 -22.17
CA ASP A 71 20.69 22.88 -21.30
C ASP A 71 21.03 22.54 -19.84
N GLY A 72 21.09 23.55 -18.97
CA GLY A 72 21.45 23.48 -17.54
C GLY A 72 20.57 22.54 -16.68
N SER A 73 19.70 21.78 -17.34
CA SER A 73 18.77 20.77 -16.88
C SER A 73 19.30 19.67 -15.94
N ILE A 74 20.61 19.45 -15.87
CA ILE A 74 21.23 18.35 -15.08
C ILE A 74 21.68 18.85 -13.70
N GLN A 75 21.89 20.15 -13.52
CA GLN A 75 22.25 20.70 -12.20
C GLN A 75 21.14 20.45 -11.16
N ASN A 76 19.87 20.35 -11.57
CA ASN A 76 18.75 20.07 -10.67
C ASN A 76 18.26 18.60 -10.68
N THR A 77 18.95 17.69 -11.37
CA THR A 77 18.49 16.30 -11.53
C THR A 77 19.03 15.41 -10.42
N ARG A 78 18.15 15.02 -9.48
CA ARG A 78 18.52 14.19 -8.32
C ARG A 78 18.44 12.68 -8.55
N ARG A 79 17.73 12.18 -9.57
CA ARG A 79 17.67 10.75 -9.92
C ARG A 79 17.67 10.49 -11.43
N LEU A 80 18.35 9.42 -11.86
CA LEU A 80 18.31 8.87 -13.22
C LEU A 80 17.91 7.39 -13.17
N HIS A 81 17.14 6.96 -14.17
CA HIS A 81 16.81 5.55 -14.34
C HIS A 81 17.55 4.98 -15.54
N LEU A 82 18.20 3.84 -15.32
CA LEU A 82 18.81 3.06 -16.37
C LEU A 82 17.82 2.00 -16.84
N VAL A 83 17.42 2.09 -18.11
CA VAL A 83 16.29 1.31 -18.62
C VAL A 83 16.74 0.46 -19.80
N SER A 84 16.37 -0.83 -19.78
CA SER A 84 16.52 -1.72 -20.94
C SER A 84 15.55 -1.33 -22.05
N THR A 85 15.92 -1.56 -23.31
CA THR A 85 15.08 -1.27 -24.49
C THR A 85 13.68 -1.88 -24.41
N THR A 86 13.48 -2.94 -23.63
CA THR A 86 12.17 -3.59 -23.44
C THR A 86 11.22 -2.87 -22.48
N HIS A 87 11.70 -1.92 -21.66
CA HIS A 87 10.86 -1.10 -20.78
C HIS A 87 10.64 0.32 -21.35
N LEU A 88 11.09 0.59 -22.57
CA LEU A 88 11.04 1.91 -23.20
C LEU A 88 9.60 2.47 -23.26
N ARG A 89 8.62 1.68 -23.73
CA ARG A 89 7.25 2.16 -23.90
C ARG A 89 6.54 2.40 -22.56
N PRO A 90 6.60 1.50 -21.55
CA PRO A 90 6.10 1.80 -20.21
C PRO A 90 6.64 3.12 -19.63
N TRP A 91 7.94 3.39 -19.78
CA TRP A 91 8.53 4.66 -19.34
C TRP A 91 8.04 5.88 -20.12
N GLN A 92 7.88 5.77 -21.43
CA GLN A 92 7.33 6.85 -22.26
C GLN A 92 5.91 7.20 -21.84
N ILE A 93 5.07 6.19 -21.58
CA ILE A 93 3.69 6.42 -21.15
C ILE A 93 3.65 7.12 -19.79
N VAL A 94 4.51 6.69 -18.86
CA VAL A 94 4.61 7.34 -17.55
C VAL A 94 5.17 8.77 -17.66
N ASP A 95 6.12 9.03 -18.58
CA ASP A 95 6.58 10.39 -18.92
C ASP A 95 5.43 11.26 -19.43
N GLU A 96 4.64 10.72 -20.35
CA GLU A 96 3.48 11.40 -20.93
C GLU A 96 2.49 11.78 -19.81
N MET A 97 2.18 10.86 -18.89
CA MET A 97 1.36 11.13 -17.72
C MET A 97 1.95 12.24 -16.84
N ILE A 98 3.21 12.11 -16.44
CA ILE A 98 3.89 13.07 -15.57
C ILE A 98 3.95 14.45 -16.24
N SER A 99 4.19 14.51 -17.55
CA SER A 99 4.20 15.73 -18.34
C SER A 99 2.82 16.41 -18.39
N VAL A 100 1.74 15.64 -18.55
CA VAL A 100 0.37 16.17 -18.44
C VAL A 100 0.12 16.73 -17.05
N ILE A 101 0.51 15.98 -16.00
CA ILE A 101 0.33 16.40 -14.61
C ILE A 101 1.12 17.67 -14.29
N TYR A 102 2.38 17.77 -14.71
CA TYR A 102 3.19 18.97 -14.50
C TYR A 102 2.60 20.19 -15.24
N ARG A 103 2.18 20.02 -16.49
CA ARG A 103 1.54 21.12 -17.24
C ARG A 103 0.25 21.58 -16.55
N TYR A 104 -0.55 20.63 -16.07
CA TYR A 104 -1.76 20.91 -15.29
C TYR A 104 -1.43 21.69 -14.00
N PHE A 105 -0.43 21.24 -13.24
CA PHE A 105 0.00 21.85 -11.98
C PHE A 105 0.48 23.30 -12.17
N TYR A 106 1.29 23.55 -13.20
CA TYR A 106 1.77 24.89 -13.54
C TYR A 106 0.75 25.74 -14.31
N ARG A 107 -0.53 25.36 -14.30
CA ARG A 107 -1.66 26.06 -14.94
C ARG A 107 -1.41 26.36 -16.44
N LYS A 108 -0.63 25.50 -17.10
CA LYS A 108 -0.48 25.55 -18.56
C LYS A 108 -1.69 24.92 -19.21
N TYR A 109 -2.11 25.44 -20.36
CA TYR A 109 -3.23 24.88 -21.10
C TYR A 109 -2.95 23.41 -21.47
N VAL A 110 -3.82 22.52 -21.01
CA VAL A 110 -3.87 21.12 -21.43
C VAL A 110 -5.32 20.81 -21.78
N PRO A 111 -5.62 20.41 -23.03
CA PRO A 111 -6.96 19.97 -23.38
C PRO A 111 -7.25 18.64 -22.70
N SER A 112 -8.37 18.55 -21.97
CA SER A 112 -8.87 17.31 -21.34
C SER A 112 -7.78 16.48 -20.62
N PRO A 113 -7.10 17.04 -19.58
CA PRO A 113 -5.97 16.38 -18.92
C PRO A 113 -6.35 15.02 -18.32
N TYR A 114 -7.58 14.89 -17.83
CA TYR A 114 -8.12 13.64 -17.29
C TYR A 114 -8.13 12.54 -18.36
N THR A 115 -8.74 12.82 -19.52
CA THR A 115 -8.85 11.86 -20.63
C THR A 115 -7.49 11.46 -21.19
N GLN A 116 -6.53 12.40 -21.26
CA GLN A 116 -5.17 12.07 -21.70
C GLN A 116 -4.50 11.07 -20.76
N ILE A 117 -4.53 11.33 -19.45
CA ILE A 117 -3.94 10.42 -18.48
C ILE A 117 -4.70 9.09 -18.43
N GLU A 118 -6.03 9.11 -18.48
CA GLU A 118 -6.85 7.91 -18.52
C GLU A 118 -6.48 7.01 -19.71
N ASN A 119 -6.30 7.59 -20.90
CA ASN A 119 -5.84 6.87 -22.08
C ASN A 119 -4.43 6.29 -21.89
N CYS A 120 -3.50 7.08 -21.35
CA CYS A 120 -2.16 6.59 -21.01
C CYS A 120 -2.24 5.42 -20.01
N MET A 121 -3.12 5.49 -19.00
CA MET A 121 -3.26 4.43 -17.99
C MET A 121 -3.84 3.16 -18.61
N ASN A 122 -4.89 3.30 -19.41
CA ASN A 122 -5.48 2.17 -20.11
C ASN A 122 -4.46 1.52 -21.07
N GLU A 123 -3.67 2.33 -21.79
CA GLU A 123 -2.58 1.83 -22.63
C GLU A 123 -1.56 1.06 -21.79
N PHE A 124 -1.10 1.64 -20.68
CA PHE A 124 -0.12 1.03 -19.77
C PHE A 124 -0.60 -0.33 -19.23
N PHE A 125 -1.82 -0.38 -18.69
CA PHE A 125 -2.38 -1.59 -18.09
C PHE A 125 -2.84 -2.63 -19.13
N SER A 126 -2.98 -2.24 -20.41
CA SER A 126 -3.21 -3.18 -21.52
C SER A 126 -1.93 -3.87 -22.01
N MET A 127 -0.75 -3.40 -21.59
CA MET A 127 0.51 -3.98 -22.03
C MET A 127 0.72 -5.35 -21.43
N ILE A 128 0.79 -6.37 -22.29
CA ILE A 128 1.17 -7.72 -21.86
C ILE A 128 2.68 -7.72 -21.59
N PRO A 129 3.14 -7.97 -20.36
CA PRO A 129 4.56 -8.11 -20.08
C PRO A 129 5.13 -9.31 -20.85
N LYS A 130 6.19 -9.08 -21.63
CA LYS A 130 6.97 -10.17 -22.24
C LYS A 130 7.86 -10.75 -21.16
N GLU A 131 7.78 -12.07 -20.94
CA GLU A 131 8.63 -12.92 -20.08
C GLU A 131 9.43 -12.23 -18.95
N ASN A 132 9.04 -12.49 -17.69
CA ASN A 132 9.76 -12.11 -16.46
C ASN A 132 10.04 -10.60 -16.25
N LYS A 133 9.25 -9.71 -16.84
CA LYS A 133 9.49 -8.25 -16.77
C LYS A 133 8.39 -7.50 -16.01
N CYS A 134 8.83 -6.68 -15.07
CA CYS A 134 7.96 -5.82 -14.27
C CYS A 134 7.81 -4.44 -14.93
N TYR A 135 6.61 -4.14 -15.43
CA TYR A 135 6.31 -2.79 -15.94
C TYR A 135 5.80 -1.87 -14.84
N LEU A 136 5.05 -2.36 -13.86
CA LEU A 136 4.49 -1.52 -12.78
C LEU A 136 5.55 -0.93 -11.83
N GLU A 137 6.73 -1.55 -11.74
CA GLU A 137 7.90 -0.95 -11.09
C GLU A 137 8.27 0.41 -11.70
N VAL A 138 8.02 0.62 -13.00
CA VAL A 138 8.21 1.91 -13.66
C VAL A 138 7.36 2.99 -13.00
N ILE A 139 6.11 2.70 -12.67
CA ILE A 139 5.23 3.64 -11.96
C ILE A 139 5.82 3.96 -10.58
N ARG A 140 6.23 2.93 -9.82
CA ARG A 140 6.82 3.11 -8.48
C ARG A 140 8.10 3.94 -8.50
N LEU A 141 8.97 3.71 -9.49
CA LEU A 141 10.25 4.43 -9.61
C LEU A 141 10.10 5.85 -10.17
N SER A 142 8.99 6.15 -10.83
CA SER A 142 8.76 7.43 -11.51
C SER A 142 8.27 8.58 -10.63
N PHE A 143 8.08 8.36 -9.32
CA PHE A 143 7.44 9.30 -8.38
C PHE A 143 5.97 9.66 -8.70
N LEU A 144 5.34 8.95 -9.64
CA LEU A 144 3.95 9.20 -9.96
C LEU A 144 3.02 9.06 -8.73
N PRO A 145 3.19 8.06 -7.84
CA PRO A 145 2.39 7.97 -6.62
C PRO A 145 2.52 9.21 -5.72
N GLU A 146 3.75 9.67 -5.46
CA GLU A 146 4.03 10.85 -4.64
C GLU A 146 3.47 12.13 -5.25
N LEU A 147 3.58 12.28 -6.58
CA LEU A 147 3.05 13.43 -7.30
C LEU A 147 1.52 13.48 -7.21
N LEU A 148 0.84 12.35 -7.44
CA LEU A 148 -0.62 12.27 -7.34
C LEU A 148 -1.10 12.50 -5.91
N VAL A 149 -0.44 11.92 -4.91
CA VAL A 149 -0.78 12.18 -3.50
C VAL A 149 -0.53 13.64 -3.14
N SER A 150 0.58 14.23 -3.58
CA SER A 150 0.85 15.66 -3.35
C SER A 150 -0.22 16.57 -3.97
N LEU A 151 -0.78 16.20 -5.12
CA LEU A 151 -1.90 16.91 -5.74
C LEU A 151 -3.20 16.70 -4.96
N TYR A 152 -3.42 15.49 -4.46
CA TYR A 152 -4.57 15.19 -3.61
C TYR A 152 -4.56 16.02 -2.31
N LEU A 153 -3.37 16.30 -1.78
CA LEU A 153 -3.15 17.15 -0.60
C LEU A 153 -3.07 18.65 -0.91
N SER A 154 -3.26 19.06 -2.17
CA SER A 154 -3.30 20.46 -2.56
C SER A 154 -4.44 21.21 -1.84
N PRO A 155 -4.26 22.48 -1.45
CA PRO A 155 -5.34 23.29 -0.88
C PRO A 155 -6.45 23.60 -1.91
N TYR A 156 -6.20 23.40 -3.20
CA TYR A 156 -7.16 23.66 -4.26
C TYR A 156 -8.03 22.42 -4.51
N GLN A 157 -9.35 22.56 -4.32
CA GLN A 157 -10.30 21.45 -4.52
C GLN A 157 -10.26 20.84 -5.93
N VAL A 158 -9.99 21.65 -6.95
CA VAL A 158 -9.91 21.16 -8.34
C VAL A 158 -8.76 20.15 -8.50
N ASP A 159 -7.60 20.43 -7.88
CA ASP A 159 -6.44 19.53 -7.92
C ASP A 159 -6.72 18.25 -7.11
N LYS A 160 -7.41 18.39 -5.97
CA LYS A 160 -7.83 17.25 -5.13
C LYS A 160 -8.75 16.29 -5.87
N VAL A 161 -9.81 16.80 -6.50
CA VAL A 161 -10.77 15.99 -7.27
C VAL A 161 -10.08 15.32 -8.46
N PHE A 162 -9.18 16.04 -9.13
CA PHE A 162 -8.39 15.48 -10.23
C PHE A 162 -7.53 14.30 -9.77
N ALA A 163 -6.72 14.49 -8.72
CA ALA A 163 -5.87 13.45 -8.18
C ALA A 163 -6.65 12.26 -7.63
N PHE A 164 -7.77 12.52 -6.94
CA PHE A 164 -8.68 11.48 -6.46
C PHE A 164 -9.17 10.60 -7.61
N GLY A 165 -9.67 11.19 -8.70
CA GLY A 165 -10.13 10.45 -9.87
C GLY A 165 -9.03 9.60 -10.51
N MET A 166 -7.81 10.15 -10.62
CA MET A 166 -6.65 9.40 -11.16
C MET A 166 -6.26 8.21 -10.29
N ILE A 167 -6.16 8.39 -8.97
CA ILE A 167 -5.80 7.31 -8.06
C ILE A 167 -6.90 6.25 -8.06
N MET A 168 -8.18 6.64 -8.01
CA MET A 168 -9.30 5.70 -8.11
C MET A 168 -9.31 4.92 -9.42
N HIS A 169 -8.93 5.53 -10.55
CA HIS A 169 -8.79 4.82 -11.83
C HIS A 169 -7.66 3.79 -11.79
N ILE A 170 -6.51 4.12 -11.19
CA ILE A 170 -5.42 3.15 -10.95
C ILE A 170 -5.92 1.98 -10.10
N LEU A 171 -6.65 2.24 -9.00
CA LEU A 171 -7.22 1.19 -8.15
C LEU A 171 -8.23 0.31 -8.89
N LYS A 172 -8.99 0.89 -9.84
CA LYS A 172 -9.92 0.13 -10.67
C LYS A 172 -9.15 -0.80 -11.62
N LEU A 173 -8.15 -0.28 -12.31
CA LEU A 173 -7.33 -1.07 -13.25
C LEU A 173 -6.53 -2.16 -12.53
N SER A 174 -6.04 -1.88 -11.32
CA SER A 174 -5.27 -2.84 -10.54
C SER A 174 -6.07 -4.09 -10.18
N ARG A 175 -7.40 -3.95 -10.03
CA ARG A 175 -8.32 -5.05 -9.69
C ARG A 175 -8.72 -5.91 -10.88
N ILE A 176 -8.67 -5.38 -12.09
CA ILE A 176 -9.10 -6.09 -13.31
C ILE A 176 -8.01 -7.05 -13.81
N ALA A 177 -6.76 -6.84 -13.40
CA ALA A 177 -5.65 -7.58 -13.95
C ALA A 177 -5.62 -9.07 -13.57
N LEU A 178 -5.50 -9.91 -14.60
CA LEU A 178 -5.79 -11.33 -14.51
C LEU A 178 -4.59 -12.22 -14.16
N ALA A 179 -3.35 -11.80 -14.48
CA ALA A 179 -2.15 -12.62 -14.31
C ALA A 179 -1.52 -12.52 -12.90
N LYS A 180 -0.98 -13.63 -12.39
CA LYS A 180 -0.39 -13.74 -11.03
C LYS A 180 0.69 -12.69 -10.75
N ASP A 181 1.64 -12.53 -11.66
CA ASP A 181 2.75 -11.58 -11.51
C ASP A 181 2.27 -10.12 -11.47
N TRP A 182 1.23 -9.81 -12.24
CA TRP A 182 0.65 -8.47 -12.27
C TRP A 182 -0.09 -8.11 -10.97
N ARG A 183 -0.68 -9.10 -10.28
CA ARG A 183 -1.37 -8.87 -9.00
C ARG A 183 -0.39 -8.47 -7.89
N ASN A 184 0.75 -9.16 -7.80
CA ASN A 184 1.81 -8.83 -6.84
C ASN A 184 2.30 -7.39 -7.02
N GLU A 185 2.50 -6.99 -8.28
CA GLU A 185 2.94 -5.65 -8.60
C GLU A 185 1.88 -4.58 -8.36
N CYS A 186 0.62 -4.89 -8.68
CA CYS A 186 -0.52 -4.06 -8.30
C CYS A 186 -0.58 -3.87 -6.78
N ALA A 187 -0.37 -4.93 -5.99
CA ALA A 187 -0.38 -4.83 -4.54
C ALA A 187 0.76 -3.95 -4.03
N CYS A 188 1.97 -4.08 -4.59
CA CYS A 188 3.10 -3.20 -4.28
C CYS A 188 2.78 -1.73 -4.61
N LEU A 189 2.19 -1.44 -5.77
CA LEU A 189 1.79 -0.08 -6.15
C LEU A 189 0.72 0.49 -5.21
N VAL A 190 -0.34 -0.28 -4.93
CA VAL A 190 -1.41 0.15 -4.02
C VAL A 190 -0.89 0.34 -2.60
N LEU A 191 0.05 -0.49 -2.16
CA LEU A 191 0.73 -0.34 -0.87
C LEU A 191 1.49 1.00 -0.77
N GLU A 192 2.14 1.46 -1.83
CA GLU A 192 2.79 2.79 -1.81
C GLU A 192 1.76 3.92 -1.59
N PHE A 193 0.60 3.87 -2.27
CA PHE A 193 -0.48 4.82 -2.01
C PHE A 193 -0.98 4.76 -0.57
N CYS A 194 -1.15 3.54 -0.02
CA CYS A 194 -1.54 3.37 1.38
C CYS A 194 -0.52 4.02 2.32
N LYS A 195 0.79 3.77 2.12
CA LYS A 195 1.86 4.36 2.94
C LYS A 195 1.88 5.89 2.89
N LEU A 196 1.70 6.46 1.70
CA LEU A 196 1.71 7.92 1.51
C LEU A 196 0.49 8.58 2.16
N LEU A 197 -0.71 8.02 1.95
CA LEU A 197 -1.95 8.59 2.46
C LEU A 197 -2.15 8.35 3.96
N ARG A 198 -1.69 7.20 4.50
CA ARG A 198 -1.76 6.90 5.94
C ARG A 198 -1.02 7.93 6.80
N ARG A 199 0.03 8.57 6.26
CA ARG A 199 0.77 9.65 6.95
C ARG A 199 -0.03 10.93 7.12
N VAL A 200 -1.14 11.06 6.40
CA VAL A 200 -1.99 12.26 6.40
C VAL A 200 -3.16 12.06 7.36
N SER A 201 -3.95 11.00 7.16
CA SER A 201 -5.10 10.67 7.99
C SER A 201 -5.50 9.20 7.80
N HIS A 202 -5.86 8.54 8.90
CA HIS A 202 -6.39 7.17 8.90
C HIS A 202 -7.88 7.13 8.49
N GLU A 203 -8.58 8.27 8.49
CA GLU A 203 -10.00 8.40 8.12
C GLU A 203 -10.22 8.91 6.69
N ASP A 204 -9.14 9.18 5.94
CA ASP A 204 -9.25 9.75 4.61
C ASP A 204 -9.93 8.75 3.65
N SER A 205 -10.97 9.18 2.93
CA SER A 205 -11.76 8.28 2.08
C SER A 205 -10.96 7.64 0.96
N LEU A 206 -9.93 8.32 0.44
CA LEU A 206 -9.04 7.77 -0.58
C LEU A 206 -8.08 6.76 0.06
N TYR A 207 -7.56 7.04 1.26
CA TYR A 207 -6.78 6.07 2.02
C TYR A 207 -7.58 4.78 2.27
N LEU A 208 -8.82 4.89 2.77
CA LEU A 208 -9.71 3.74 2.98
C LEU A 208 -9.92 2.95 1.68
N SER A 209 -10.15 3.65 0.56
CA SER A 209 -10.30 3.02 -0.76
C SER A 209 -9.04 2.27 -1.20
N CYS A 210 -7.86 2.84 -0.98
CA CYS A 210 -6.58 2.17 -1.25
C CYS A 210 -6.38 0.94 -0.35
N ARG A 211 -6.68 1.07 0.95
CA ARG A 211 -6.57 -0.03 1.93
C ARG A 211 -7.47 -1.21 1.55
N SER A 212 -8.72 -0.95 1.19
CA SER A 212 -9.64 -2.02 0.76
C SER A 212 -9.25 -2.63 -0.59
N ALA A 213 -8.74 -1.83 -1.53
CA ALA A 213 -8.20 -2.35 -2.78
C ALA A 213 -7.00 -3.28 -2.53
N LEU A 214 -6.11 -2.93 -1.60
CA LEU A 214 -4.99 -3.78 -1.20
C LEU A 214 -5.46 -5.08 -0.54
N GLY A 215 -6.42 -5.01 0.37
CA GLY A 215 -7.02 -6.20 1.00
C GLY A 215 -7.61 -7.19 -0.03
N LEU A 216 -8.29 -6.68 -1.05
CA LEU A 216 -8.81 -7.51 -2.15
C LEU A 216 -7.71 -8.16 -2.99
N LEU A 217 -6.59 -7.46 -3.21
CA LEU A 217 -5.44 -8.03 -3.92
C LEU A 217 -4.83 -9.16 -3.08
N LEU A 218 -4.62 -8.94 -1.78
CA LEU A 218 -4.05 -9.94 -0.87
C LEU A 218 -4.81 -11.27 -0.88
N LYS A 219 -6.15 -11.24 -0.89
CA LYS A 219 -6.99 -12.45 -0.95
C LYS A 219 -6.69 -13.37 -2.15
N ASN A 220 -6.20 -12.80 -3.25
CA ASN A 220 -6.01 -13.50 -4.52
C ASN A 220 -4.53 -13.66 -4.92
N MET A 221 -3.61 -13.36 -4.00
CA MET A 221 -2.17 -13.45 -4.22
C MET A 221 -1.56 -14.70 -3.59
N ASP A 222 -0.44 -15.13 -4.17
CA ASP A 222 0.46 -16.07 -3.51
C ASP A 222 1.30 -15.31 -2.47
N ILE A 223 0.68 -15.09 -1.32
CA ILE A 223 1.25 -14.31 -0.22
C ILE A 223 2.55 -14.94 0.28
N ALA A 224 2.67 -16.27 0.27
CA ALA A 224 3.90 -16.96 0.69
C ALA A 224 5.09 -16.56 -0.20
N SER A 225 4.89 -16.54 -1.52
CA SER A 225 5.89 -16.02 -2.46
C SER A 225 6.16 -14.53 -2.24
N TRP A 226 5.13 -13.71 -2.03
CA TRP A 226 5.27 -12.28 -1.82
C TRP A 226 6.04 -11.91 -0.53
N LEU A 227 5.87 -12.70 0.54
CA LEU A 227 6.61 -12.56 1.79
C LEU A 227 8.06 -13.05 1.68
N LEU A 228 8.33 -14.07 0.88
CA LEU A 228 9.67 -14.68 0.73
C LEU A 228 10.55 -13.99 -0.32
N TYR A 229 9.95 -13.48 -1.39
CA TYR A 229 10.65 -12.83 -2.52
C TYR A 229 10.52 -11.30 -2.50
N GLY A 230 10.16 -10.71 -1.36
CA GLY A 230 10.34 -9.27 -1.16
C GLY A 230 11.83 -8.95 -1.27
N GLU A 231 12.24 -8.48 -2.45
CA GLU A 231 13.64 -8.25 -2.83
C GLU A 231 14.43 -7.56 -1.71
N ASP A 232 15.61 -8.13 -1.44
CA ASP A 232 16.55 -7.89 -0.35
C ASP A 232 16.08 -8.27 1.06
N THR A 233 17.01 -8.78 1.87
CA THR A 233 16.84 -9.15 3.30
C THR A 233 16.30 -8.02 4.20
N LYS A 234 16.09 -6.81 3.66
CA LYS A 234 15.41 -5.66 4.28
C LYS A 234 13.96 -5.43 3.79
N GLY A 235 13.60 -5.88 2.59
CA GLY A 235 12.30 -5.64 1.95
C GLY A 235 11.16 -6.47 2.54
N ALA A 236 11.38 -7.77 2.75
CA ALA A 236 10.40 -8.65 3.39
C ALA A 236 10.05 -8.22 4.84
N SER A 237 11.05 -7.84 5.64
CA SER A 237 10.86 -7.33 7.00
C SER A 237 10.11 -5.99 7.02
N CYS A 238 10.30 -5.14 6.00
CA CYS A 238 9.54 -3.90 5.85
C CYS A 238 8.05 -4.17 5.57
N LEU A 239 7.76 -5.19 4.76
CA LEU A 239 6.38 -5.55 4.41
C LEU A 239 5.60 -6.09 5.60
N MET A 240 6.18 -6.98 6.39
CA MET A 240 5.54 -7.50 7.61
C MET A 240 5.22 -6.39 8.60
N LYS A 241 6.12 -5.42 8.75
CA LYS A 241 5.86 -4.23 9.57
C LYS A 241 4.66 -3.41 9.08
N GLU A 242 4.49 -3.31 7.76
CA GLU A 242 3.30 -2.66 7.18
C GLU A 242 2.03 -3.46 7.46
N ILE A 243 2.07 -4.79 7.35
CA ILE A 243 0.93 -5.66 7.70
C ILE A 243 0.54 -5.48 9.17
N PHE A 244 1.51 -5.49 10.11
CA PHE A 244 1.23 -5.20 11.52
C PHE A 244 0.58 -3.82 11.71
N SER A 245 1.03 -2.83 10.96
CA SER A 245 0.45 -1.48 11.02
C SER A 245 -1.02 -1.48 10.57
N PHE A 246 -1.36 -2.17 9.48
CA PHE A 246 -2.75 -2.29 9.01
C PHE A 246 -3.64 -3.09 9.95
N VAL A 247 -3.17 -4.26 10.42
CA VAL A 247 -3.93 -5.09 11.36
C VAL A 247 -4.14 -4.37 12.69
N GLY A 248 -3.12 -3.66 13.18
CA GLY A 248 -3.21 -2.89 14.43
C GLY A 248 -4.15 -1.70 14.31
N GLU A 249 -4.08 -0.96 13.20
CA GLU A 249 -5.03 0.11 12.89
C GLU A 249 -6.46 -0.40 12.84
N LEU A 250 -6.72 -1.44 12.04
CA LEU A 250 -8.04 -2.04 11.88
C LEU A 250 -8.57 -2.65 13.18
N GLY A 251 -7.73 -3.35 13.94
CA GLY A 251 -8.10 -3.88 15.25
C GLY A 251 -8.50 -2.78 16.23
N ASN A 252 -7.82 -1.62 16.21
CA ASN A 252 -8.18 -0.46 17.02
C ASN A 252 -9.52 0.15 16.59
N ARG A 253 -9.72 0.35 15.28
CA ARG A 253 -10.99 0.85 14.73
C ARG A 253 -12.15 -0.05 15.11
N LEU A 254 -12.00 -1.36 14.93
CA LEU A 254 -13.02 -2.34 15.33
C LEU A 254 -13.28 -2.30 16.84
N CYS A 255 -12.26 -2.10 17.68
CA CYS A 255 -12.45 -1.90 19.12
C CYS A 255 -13.24 -0.62 19.44
N GLU A 256 -12.97 0.48 18.74
CA GLU A 256 -13.67 1.76 18.89
C GLU A 256 -15.12 1.66 18.40
N ASP A 257 -15.35 1.00 17.27
CA ASP A 257 -16.69 0.73 16.74
C ASP A 257 -17.50 -0.17 17.68
N LEU A 258 -16.88 -1.21 18.26
CA LEU A 258 -17.50 -2.06 19.28
C LEU A 258 -17.76 -1.30 20.59
N ALA A 259 -16.91 -0.33 20.95
CA ALA A 259 -17.15 0.48 22.14
C ALA A 259 -18.33 1.44 21.91
N SER A 260 -18.33 2.15 20.78
CA SER A 260 -19.41 3.08 20.40
C SER A 260 -20.73 2.36 20.12
N SER A 261 -20.68 1.10 19.65
CA SER A 261 -21.89 0.29 19.44
C SER A 261 -22.70 0.11 20.71
N THR A 262 -22.01 0.17 21.86
CA THR A 262 -22.61 -0.02 23.18
C THR A 262 -23.10 1.27 23.84
N GLU A 263 -22.79 2.43 23.28
CA GLU A 263 -23.21 3.73 23.83
C GLU A 263 -24.56 4.19 23.28
N SER A 264 -24.91 3.77 22.05
CA SER A 264 -26.24 4.06 21.50
C SER A 264 -26.79 2.90 20.65
N PRO A 265 -28.09 2.60 20.75
CA PRO A 265 -28.76 1.59 19.91
C PRO A 265 -28.73 1.87 18.41
N TRP A 266 -28.47 3.12 18.02
CA TRP A 266 -28.54 3.62 16.64
C TRP A 266 -27.16 3.81 16.00
N SER A 267 -26.10 3.50 16.75
CA SER A 267 -24.74 3.46 16.23
C SER A 267 -24.65 2.43 15.10
N SER A 268 -23.88 2.74 14.07
CA SER A 268 -23.79 1.90 12.87
C SER A 268 -23.05 0.57 13.09
N GLY A 269 -22.51 0.35 14.30
CA GLY A 269 -21.66 -0.80 14.64
C GLY A 269 -20.35 -0.81 13.85
N PRO A 270 -19.57 -1.90 13.93
CA PRO A 270 -18.36 -2.08 13.15
C PRO A 270 -18.58 -1.90 11.65
N PHE A 271 -17.72 -1.12 11.00
CA PHE A 271 -17.86 -0.89 9.57
C PHE A 271 -17.53 -2.15 8.76
N PHE A 272 -18.42 -2.59 7.86
CA PHE A 272 -18.22 -3.80 7.03
C PHE A 272 -16.91 -3.78 6.25
N GLY A 273 -16.52 -2.62 5.71
CA GLY A 273 -15.25 -2.46 5.01
C GLY A 273 -14.04 -2.74 5.91
N ASP A 274 -14.09 -2.31 7.17
CA ASP A 274 -13.01 -2.52 8.13
C ASP A 274 -12.91 -3.98 8.56
N VAL A 275 -14.04 -4.67 8.76
CA VAL A 275 -14.05 -6.12 9.02
C VAL A 275 -13.49 -6.91 7.83
N CYS A 276 -13.89 -6.55 6.60
CA CYS A 276 -13.41 -7.19 5.38
C CYS A 276 -11.91 -7.02 5.16
N ASP A 277 -11.41 -5.82 5.46
CA ASP A 277 -9.99 -5.48 5.36
C ASP A 277 -9.22 -6.18 6.47
N PHE A 278 -9.72 -6.17 7.72
CA PHE A 278 -9.08 -6.85 8.85
C PHE A 278 -8.86 -8.32 8.53
N LYS A 279 -9.91 -9.01 8.08
CA LYS A 279 -9.83 -10.39 7.56
C LYS A 279 -8.78 -10.57 6.46
N ALA A 280 -8.69 -9.63 5.52
CA ALA A 280 -7.73 -9.70 4.42
C ALA A 280 -6.28 -9.59 4.93
N PHE A 281 -6.02 -8.66 5.84
CA PHE A 281 -4.68 -8.39 6.39
C PHE A 281 -4.26 -9.41 7.47
N LEU A 282 -5.17 -10.22 8.00
CA LEU A 282 -4.83 -11.39 8.83
C LEU A 282 -4.22 -12.54 8.01
N LEU A 283 -4.55 -12.67 6.72
CA LEU A 283 -4.08 -13.79 5.89
C LEU A 283 -2.54 -13.94 5.85
N PRO A 284 -1.75 -12.86 5.63
CA PRO A 284 -0.30 -12.95 5.70
C PRO A 284 0.22 -13.42 7.07
N LEU A 285 -0.41 -12.96 8.17
CA LEU A 285 -0.02 -13.35 9.52
C LEU A 285 -0.27 -14.84 9.78
N PHE A 286 -1.43 -15.35 9.34
CA PHE A 286 -1.74 -16.77 9.44
C PHE A 286 -0.77 -17.64 8.64
N ILE A 287 -0.33 -17.19 7.46
CA ILE A 287 0.65 -17.93 6.65
C ILE A 287 2.00 -18.00 7.37
N VAL A 288 2.46 -16.89 7.95
CA VAL A 288 3.72 -16.85 8.70
C VAL A 288 3.65 -17.75 9.94
N ILE A 289 2.56 -17.70 10.70
CA ILE A 289 2.40 -18.51 11.91
C ILE A 289 2.26 -20.01 11.58
N LYS A 290 1.45 -20.36 10.57
CA LYS A 290 1.24 -21.77 10.16
C LYS A 290 2.49 -22.41 9.57
N ARG A 291 3.40 -21.61 9.00
CA ARG A 291 4.73 -22.10 8.57
C ARG A 291 5.54 -22.63 9.75
N GLY A 292 5.33 -22.08 10.94
CA GLY A 292 6.05 -22.42 12.16
C GLY A 292 7.45 -21.80 12.24
N PRO A 293 8.19 -22.09 13.32
CA PRO A 293 9.53 -21.56 13.54
C PRO A 293 10.50 -22.03 12.44
N SER A 294 11.47 -21.18 12.10
CA SER A 294 12.47 -21.45 11.07
C SER A 294 13.88 -21.41 11.63
N SER A 295 14.81 -22.14 11.00
CA SER A 295 16.24 -21.98 11.26
C SER A 295 16.81 -20.67 10.71
N ASP A 296 16.12 -20.04 9.75
CA ASP A 296 16.46 -18.71 9.25
C ASP A 296 16.12 -17.64 10.32
N PRO A 297 17.08 -16.82 10.75
CA PRO A 297 16.89 -15.86 11.84
C PRO A 297 15.90 -14.75 11.51
N ILE A 298 15.73 -14.38 10.23
CA ILE A 298 14.79 -13.35 9.79
C ILE A 298 13.38 -13.93 9.82
N LEU A 299 13.19 -15.11 9.21
CA LEU A 299 11.87 -15.76 9.21
C LEU A 299 11.42 -16.15 10.61
N ASN A 300 12.35 -16.56 11.48
CA ASN A 300 12.04 -16.88 12.87
C ASN A 300 11.66 -15.63 13.67
N ARG A 301 12.30 -14.48 13.41
CA ARG A 301 11.91 -13.21 14.00
C ARG A 301 10.49 -12.83 13.55
N ASP A 302 10.22 -12.85 12.25
CA ASP A 302 8.91 -12.52 11.71
C ASP A 302 7.81 -13.44 12.28
N TYR A 303 8.13 -14.72 12.49
CA TYR A 303 7.25 -15.67 13.19
C TYR A 303 6.97 -15.25 14.64
N VAL A 304 8.02 -15.01 15.45
CA VAL A 304 7.87 -14.64 16.87
C VAL A 304 7.12 -13.32 17.01
N ASP A 305 7.48 -12.32 16.20
CA ASP A 305 6.84 -11.00 16.21
C ASP A 305 5.36 -11.11 15.79
N ALA A 306 5.06 -11.86 14.73
CA ALA A 306 3.68 -12.08 14.29
C ALA A 306 2.84 -12.83 15.32
N PHE A 307 3.42 -13.84 15.98
CA PHE A 307 2.77 -14.65 17.00
C PHE A 307 2.35 -13.77 18.19
N GLY A 308 3.29 -13.01 18.76
CA GLY A 308 3.00 -12.13 19.89
C GLY A 308 2.05 -10.98 19.54
N PHE A 309 2.25 -10.36 18.37
CA PHE A 309 1.39 -9.28 17.89
C PHE A 309 -0.05 -9.73 17.68
N LEU A 310 -0.25 -10.92 17.08
CA LEU A 310 -1.57 -11.45 16.78
C LEU A 310 -2.32 -11.81 18.06
N TYR A 311 -1.66 -12.45 19.03
CA TYR A 311 -2.26 -12.75 20.32
C TYR A 311 -2.68 -11.46 21.07
N ALA A 312 -1.81 -10.44 21.10
CA ALA A 312 -2.15 -9.15 21.73
C ALA A 312 -3.35 -8.47 21.06
N THR A 313 -3.44 -8.55 19.73
CA THR A 313 -4.58 -8.03 18.96
C THR A 313 -5.86 -8.81 19.29
N PHE A 314 -5.77 -10.14 19.35
CA PHE A 314 -6.87 -11.02 19.76
C PHE A 314 -7.39 -10.69 21.15
N SER A 315 -6.52 -10.67 22.18
CA SER A 315 -6.96 -10.42 23.56
C SER A 315 -7.62 -9.04 23.70
N LYS A 316 -7.10 -8.02 23.01
CA LYS A 316 -7.68 -6.67 23.02
C LYS A 316 -9.08 -6.67 22.40
N LEU A 317 -9.25 -7.29 21.23
CA LEU A 317 -10.51 -7.30 20.49
C LEU A 317 -11.55 -8.21 21.13
N LEU A 318 -11.14 -9.38 21.64
CA LEU A 318 -12.00 -10.29 22.40
C LEU A 318 -12.56 -9.61 23.65
N ARG A 319 -11.73 -8.89 24.41
CA ARG A 319 -12.22 -8.13 25.58
C ARG A 319 -13.28 -7.11 25.20
N LYS A 320 -13.09 -6.38 24.09
CA LYS A 320 -14.08 -5.40 23.62
C LYS A 320 -15.35 -6.07 23.08
N MET A 321 -15.22 -7.22 22.44
CA MET A 321 -16.36 -8.03 22.04
C MET A 321 -17.14 -8.54 23.26
N ASP A 322 -16.46 -9.03 24.30
CA ASP A 322 -17.11 -9.49 25.54
C ASP A 322 -17.89 -8.38 26.24
N GLU A 323 -17.28 -7.19 26.39
CA GLU A 323 -17.94 -5.99 26.91
C GLU A 323 -19.20 -5.65 26.09
N CYS A 324 -19.11 -5.77 24.77
CA CYS A 324 -20.23 -5.52 23.86
C CYS A 324 -21.35 -6.54 24.02
N LEU A 325 -21.02 -7.84 24.03
CA LEU A 325 -21.99 -8.92 24.20
C LEU A 325 -22.67 -8.87 25.58
N LEU A 326 -21.95 -8.47 26.63
CA LEU A 326 -22.52 -8.26 27.97
C LEU A 326 -23.54 -7.12 27.98
N LYS A 327 -23.18 -5.98 27.41
CA LYS A 327 -24.10 -4.83 27.33
C LYS A 327 -25.32 -5.13 26.46
N MET A 328 -25.13 -5.87 25.37
CA MET A 328 -26.22 -6.36 24.54
C MET A 328 -27.25 -7.14 25.38
N GLN A 329 -26.82 -8.00 26.29
CA GLN A 329 -27.72 -8.74 27.20
C GLN A 329 -28.54 -7.79 28.10
N SER A 330 -27.95 -6.67 28.54
CA SER A 330 -28.64 -5.67 29.37
C SER A 330 -29.69 -4.84 28.62
N CYS A 331 -29.64 -4.82 27.27
CA CYS A 331 -30.61 -4.12 26.44
C CYS A 331 -31.92 -4.89 26.25
N PHE A 332 -31.98 -6.17 26.65
CA PHE A 332 -33.18 -7.00 26.55
C PHE A 332 -33.88 -7.11 27.92
N PRO A 333 -35.15 -6.65 28.05
CA PRO A 333 -35.98 -6.95 29.20
C PRO A 333 -36.07 -8.46 29.47
N LEU A 334 -36.19 -8.86 30.74
CA LEU A 334 -36.34 -10.26 31.18
C LEU A 334 -37.48 -11.05 30.50
N ASN A 335 -38.38 -10.38 29.76
CA ASN A 335 -39.55 -10.96 29.08
C ASN A 335 -39.58 -10.72 27.55
N THR A 336 -38.47 -10.38 26.89
CA THR A 336 -38.49 -10.19 25.42
C THR A 336 -38.83 -11.47 24.68
N THR A 337 -39.86 -11.40 23.83
CA THR A 337 -40.16 -12.44 22.86
C THR A 337 -39.24 -12.30 21.65
N TRP A 338 -38.95 -13.40 20.94
CA TRP A 338 -38.09 -13.39 19.75
C TRP A 338 -38.62 -12.47 18.62
N GLU A 339 -39.91 -12.11 18.67
CA GLU A 339 -40.58 -11.19 17.75
C GLU A 339 -40.28 -9.70 18.05
N ASP A 340 -39.94 -9.36 19.30
CA ASP A 340 -39.63 -7.98 19.74
C ASP A 340 -38.20 -7.55 19.41
N VAL A 341 -37.37 -8.46 18.89
CA VAL A 341 -35.97 -8.19 18.48
C VAL A 341 -35.96 -7.42 17.16
N THR A 342 -36.47 -6.18 17.21
CA THR A 342 -36.26 -5.19 16.16
C THR A 342 -34.77 -5.15 15.84
N VAL A 343 -34.46 -5.18 14.56
CA VAL A 343 -33.13 -5.47 14.03
C VAL A 343 -32.18 -4.31 14.36
N TRP A 344 -31.27 -4.51 15.30
CA TRP A 344 -30.13 -3.61 15.50
C TRP A 344 -29.14 -3.89 14.37
N ASN A 345 -29.22 -3.09 13.30
CA ASN A 345 -28.52 -3.32 12.03
C ASN A 345 -26.98 -3.38 12.14
N GLY A 346 -26.37 -2.92 13.24
CA GLY A 346 -24.92 -2.94 13.46
C GLY A 346 -24.34 -4.28 13.96
N TRP A 347 -25.18 -5.24 14.35
CA TRP A 347 -24.70 -6.47 15.03
C TRP A 347 -24.24 -7.60 14.11
N PHE A 348 -24.63 -7.61 12.83
CA PHE A 348 -24.19 -8.65 11.87
C PHE A 348 -22.66 -8.72 11.74
N GLN A 349 -22.00 -7.57 11.86
CA GLN A 349 -20.54 -7.49 11.79
C GLN A 349 -19.85 -8.09 13.04
N HIS A 350 -20.57 -8.25 14.15
CA HIS A 350 -20.00 -8.85 15.37
C HIS A 350 -19.74 -10.33 15.18
N LEU A 351 -20.64 -11.05 14.48
CA LEU A 351 -20.42 -12.44 14.12
C LEU A 351 -19.20 -12.59 13.21
N ALA A 352 -19.06 -11.73 12.20
CA ALA A 352 -17.90 -11.75 11.32
C ALA A 352 -16.57 -11.48 12.08
N ILE A 353 -16.58 -10.61 13.10
CA ILE A 353 -15.42 -10.40 13.98
C ILE A 353 -15.16 -11.65 14.84
N LEU A 354 -16.20 -12.26 15.41
CA LEU A 354 -16.10 -13.50 16.20
C LEU A 354 -15.55 -14.66 15.37
N GLU A 355 -15.93 -14.79 14.11
CA GLU A 355 -15.35 -15.80 13.20
C GLU A 355 -13.85 -15.61 13.01
N GLU A 356 -13.38 -14.35 12.87
CA GLU A 356 -11.96 -14.09 12.74
C GLU A 356 -11.23 -14.27 14.08
N LEU A 357 -11.84 -13.92 15.21
CA LEU A 357 -11.30 -14.23 16.55
C LEU A 357 -11.18 -15.73 16.77
N HIS A 358 -12.16 -16.53 16.33
CA HIS A 358 -12.12 -17.98 16.39
C HIS A 358 -10.93 -18.55 15.59
N LYS A 359 -10.74 -18.09 14.34
CA LYS A 359 -9.59 -18.51 13.53
C LYS A 359 -8.25 -18.13 14.14
N ILE A 360 -8.18 -16.98 14.83
CA ILE A 360 -6.98 -16.61 15.58
C ILE A 360 -6.81 -17.55 16.78
N SER A 361 -7.89 -17.88 17.48
CA SER A 361 -7.84 -18.74 18.67
C SER A 361 -7.35 -20.16 18.37
N GLU A 362 -7.66 -20.71 17.19
CA GLU A 362 -7.14 -22.02 16.73
C GLU A 362 -5.60 -22.09 16.64
N LEU A 363 -4.91 -20.94 16.71
CA LEU A 363 -3.45 -20.86 16.67
C LEU A 363 -2.80 -20.89 18.07
N PHE A 364 -3.58 -20.74 19.15
CA PHE A 364 -3.07 -20.68 20.52
C PHE A 364 -4.01 -21.44 21.46
N ASP A 365 -3.53 -22.51 22.08
CA ASP A 365 -4.34 -23.33 23.02
C ASP A 365 -5.03 -22.48 24.11
N VAL A 366 -4.30 -21.50 24.67
CA VAL A 366 -4.83 -20.58 25.68
C VAL A 366 -5.92 -19.65 25.12
N ALA A 367 -5.78 -19.18 23.87
CA ALA A 367 -6.74 -18.27 23.26
C ALA A 367 -8.08 -18.97 22.98
N GLU A 368 -8.03 -20.26 22.61
CA GLU A 368 -9.24 -21.06 22.39
C GLU A 368 -10.05 -21.18 23.68
N GLU A 369 -9.40 -21.50 24.80
CA GLU A 369 -10.05 -21.54 26.11
C GLU A 369 -10.64 -20.18 26.50
N GLU A 370 -9.89 -19.09 26.32
CA GLU A 370 -10.33 -17.71 26.61
C GLU A 370 -11.58 -17.33 25.80
N LEU A 371 -11.60 -17.64 24.50
CA LEU A 371 -12.73 -17.37 23.62
C LEU A 371 -13.97 -18.14 24.07
N TRP A 372 -13.85 -19.47 24.26
CA TRP A 372 -14.97 -20.30 24.67
C TRP A 372 -15.50 -19.95 26.06
N MET A 373 -14.63 -19.54 26.98
CA MET A 373 -15.04 -19.05 28.30
C MET A 373 -15.85 -17.76 28.19
N SER A 374 -15.42 -16.79 27.37
CA SER A 374 -16.20 -15.57 27.12
C SER A 374 -17.55 -15.91 26.45
N LEU A 375 -17.56 -16.72 25.39
CA LEU A 375 -18.80 -17.07 24.68
C LEU A 375 -19.81 -17.82 25.57
N ARG A 376 -19.36 -18.75 26.41
CA ARG A 376 -20.23 -19.45 27.38
C ARG A 376 -20.86 -18.50 28.40
N GLN A 377 -20.14 -17.47 28.83
CA GLN A 377 -20.69 -16.46 29.74
C GLN A 377 -21.70 -15.52 29.05
N ARG A 378 -21.71 -15.48 27.71
CA ARG A 378 -22.55 -14.60 26.89
C ARG A 378 -23.52 -15.37 25.99
N GLU A 379 -23.92 -16.57 26.40
CA GLU A 379 -24.73 -17.51 25.60
C GLU A 379 -25.98 -16.85 24.99
N PHE A 380 -26.71 -16.05 25.78
CA PHE A 380 -27.89 -15.34 25.31
C PHE A 380 -27.59 -14.42 24.11
N SER A 381 -26.57 -13.56 24.23
CA SER A 381 -26.20 -12.61 23.17
C SER A 381 -25.68 -13.34 21.93
N LEU A 382 -24.96 -14.44 22.10
CA LEU A 382 -24.50 -15.28 21.01
C LEU A 382 -25.68 -15.91 20.25
N CYS A 383 -26.68 -16.44 20.96
CA CYS A 383 -27.89 -16.99 20.33
C CYS A 383 -28.63 -15.93 19.51
N VAL A 384 -28.73 -14.70 20.00
CA VAL A 384 -29.35 -13.58 19.25
C VAL A 384 -28.57 -13.25 17.97
N LEU A 385 -27.24 -13.38 17.99
CA LEU A 385 -26.40 -13.19 16.80
C LEU A 385 -26.52 -14.34 15.78
N LEU A 386 -26.79 -15.57 16.22
CA LEU A 386 -26.84 -16.77 15.36
C LEU A 386 -28.21 -17.06 14.74
N VAL A 387 -29.30 -16.53 15.31
CA VAL A 387 -30.67 -16.73 14.80
C VAL A 387 -30.99 -15.85 13.59
N LYS A 388 -30.08 -14.93 13.22
CA LYS A 388 -30.12 -14.12 12.00
C LYS A 388 -28.95 -14.49 11.09
#